data_AF-A0A1I4S681-F1
#
_entry.id   AF-A0A1I4S681-F1
#
_cell.length_a   1.000
_cell.length_b   1.000
_cell.length_c   1.000
_cell.angle_alpha   90.00
_cell.angle_beta   90.00
_cell.angle_gamma   90.00
#
_symmetry.space_group_name_H-M   'P 1'
#
loop_
_entity.id
_entity.type
_entity.pdbx_description
1 polymer ?
#
loop_
_entity_poly.entity_id
_entity_poly.type
_entity_poly.pdbx_seq_one_letter_code
_entity_poly.pdbx_strand_id
1 'polypeptide(L)'
;MRTTSTWIITGLALSVSMGAQASVLTPSVPIQGAPAASLHWDAQVGATQHRTPEARARDEEAELGLSYSDRRQIQSDLKVLGYDPGPVDGSFGRLTRRAIWDWQFSMDHWPSGYLTRDQVRQMRAAARDKRPEQRYSEVEDRRYWETTGAKWGSRDGMRAYLKRYPNGVYASYARDQLGQGDRDGRRRDDAAWREASDQNTVRAYRDYLERFPDGRYVDQARVRIRDLTVGRDEIAWREAGSQNTVSAYRAYLDRFPNGRYASDARMRIREMTVGQEAAAWRDASNRDTPHAYRAYLDRYPNGRYATQARARIRELTSGREEAAWDEARNLNTVNAYWSYLDRFPQGRYASEAKSRIRQLTSDQEETRWRAARRQDTIEAYRDFLQRYPQSRMAPEARNRIAELRGSNEDRQQAEHRAWLAAKQENTISGYRNYLRQYPNGRFSQKAKANIKVLERQKPEPTPGDAQALERSIIKTDRDMYNLLEGLRRLGYLKSKATTITPEVREAIRRMQRKIKRPTTGYVDEHVWSVIATVINNR
;
A
#
# COMPACT_ATOMS: atom_id res chain seq x y z
N MET A 1 23.14 3.28 -42.44
CA MET A 1 23.19 4.27 -43.53
C MET A 1 23.86 5.54 -43.00
N ARG A 2 24.95 5.94 -43.68
CA ARG A 2 25.58 7.28 -43.79
C ARG A 2 26.18 7.98 -42.53
N THR A 3 27.50 7.86 -42.48
CA THR A 3 28.57 8.87 -42.24
C THR A 3 28.21 10.35 -42.47
N THR A 4 28.75 11.29 -41.67
CA THR A 4 29.94 12.13 -41.98
C THR A 4 30.20 13.22 -40.92
N SER A 5 31.50 13.47 -40.70
CA SER A 5 32.16 14.50 -39.89
C SER A 5 32.05 15.92 -40.47
N THR A 6 32.07 16.97 -39.61
CA THR A 6 32.64 18.29 -39.98
C THR A 6 33.18 19.04 -38.75
N TRP A 7 34.44 19.47 -38.86
CA TRP A 7 35.17 20.37 -37.96
C TRP A 7 34.89 21.84 -38.29
N ILE A 8 34.80 22.72 -37.29
CA ILE A 8 35.05 24.18 -37.45
C ILE A 8 35.89 24.68 -36.28
N ILE A 9 36.95 25.42 -36.63
CA ILE A 9 37.95 26.08 -35.80
C ILE A 9 37.61 27.58 -35.71
N THR A 10 37.67 28.14 -34.50
CA THR A 10 38.03 29.54 -34.17
C THR A 10 38.40 29.51 -32.68
N GLY A 11 39.55 29.96 -32.17
CA GLY A 11 40.49 30.97 -32.63
C GLY A 11 40.38 32.19 -31.71
N LEU A 12 41.10 32.21 -30.58
CA LEU A 12 41.47 33.45 -29.88
C LEU A 12 42.67 33.21 -28.96
N ALA A 13 43.75 33.89 -29.32
CA ALA A 13 45.04 33.94 -28.64
C ALA A 13 45.03 34.99 -27.52
N LEU A 14 45.81 34.75 -26.48
CA LEU A 14 46.46 35.80 -25.70
C LEU A 14 47.74 35.26 -25.09
N SER A 15 48.85 35.74 -25.65
CA SER A 15 50.22 35.54 -25.21
C SER A 15 50.53 36.46 -24.03
N VAL A 16 51.15 35.95 -22.97
CA VAL A 16 52.04 36.73 -22.10
C VAL A 16 53.26 35.87 -21.78
N SER A 17 54.42 36.49 -22.02
CA SER A 17 55.78 35.97 -21.88
C SER A 17 56.40 36.46 -20.58
N MET A 18 57.58 35.91 -20.26
CA MET A 18 58.54 36.29 -19.21
C MET A 18 58.20 35.79 -17.80
N GLY A 19 59.15 35.34 -16.97
CA GLY A 19 60.59 35.23 -17.12
C GLY A 19 61.10 34.63 -15.82
N ALA A 20 61.99 33.64 -15.92
CA ALA A 20 62.61 32.98 -14.78
C ALA A 20 63.63 33.92 -14.11
N GLN A 21 63.56 34.05 -12.78
CA GLN A 21 64.69 34.48 -11.96
C GLN A 21 64.68 33.72 -10.63
N ALA A 22 65.74 32.96 -10.38
CA ALA A 22 66.11 32.43 -9.09
C ALA A 22 67.38 33.15 -8.65
N SER A 23 67.33 33.80 -7.49
CA SER A 23 68.45 34.44 -6.82
C SER A 23 68.86 33.60 -5.63
N VAL A 24 70.13 33.21 -5.52
CA VAL A 24 70.84 33.11 -4.23
C VAL A 24 72.32 33.45 -4.42
N LEU A 25 72.80 34.40 -3.60
CA LEU A 25 74.16 34.97 -3.51
C LEU A 25 75.08 34.07 -2.65
N THR A 26 76.27 33.69 -3.17
CA THR A 26 77.66 34.11 -2.79
C THR A 26 78.28 33.43 -1.54
N PRO A 27 79.60 33.54 -1.27
CA PRO A 27 80.78 33.91 -2.10
C PRO A 27 81.97 32.92 -1.96
N SER A 28 83.02 33.07 -2.78
CA SER A 28 84.44 33.05 -2.33
C SER A 28 85.44 33.38 -3.46
N VAL A 29 85.96 34.61 -3.38
CA VAL A 29 87.33 35.15 -3.65
C VAL A 29 88.16 34.64 -4.86
N PRO A 30 88.59 35.54 -5.76
CA PRO A 30 89.65 35.30 -6.75
C PRO A 30 90.99 35.94 -6.35
N ILE A 31 92.12 35.37 -6.81
CA ILE A 31 93.42 36.05 -6.82
C ILE A 31 93.98 36.01 -8.26
N GLN A 32 94.27 37.20 -8.78
CA GLN A 32 94.94 37.49 -10.05
C GLN A 32 96.46 37.58 -9.86
N GLY A 33 97.22 37.32 -10.93
CA GLY A 33 98.26 38.28 -11.35
C GLY A 33 99.74 37.84 -11.35
N ALA A 34 100.22 37.45 -12.53
CA ALA A 34 101.46 37.90 -13.21
C ALA A 34 102.85 37.50 -12.62
N PRO A 35 103.99 37.69 -13.34
CA PRO A 35 104.22 37.88 -14.79
C PRO A 35 105.28 36.91 -15.39
N ALA A 36 105.35 36.91 -16.72
CA ALA A 36 106.52 36.48 -17.49
C ALA A 36 107.66 37.51 -17.34
N ALA A 37 108.87 37.04 -17.02
CA ALA A 37 110.09 37.85 -17.01
C ALA A 37 111.18 37.15 -17.81
N SER A 38 111.56 37.80 -18.90
CA SER A 38 112.76 37.57 -19.68
C SER A 38 113.99 37.95 -18.84
N LEU A 39 114.96 37.05 -18.67
CA LEU A 39 116.35 37.46 -18.43
C LEU A 39 117.29 36.48 -19.15
N HIS A 40 117.94 37.04 -20.17
CA HIS A 40 119.12 36.56 -20.85
C HIS A 40 120.31 36.74 -19.89
N TRP A 41 121.08 35.69 -19.63
CA TRP A 41 122.43 35.80 -19.06
C TRP A 41 123.33 34.77 -19.74
N ASP A 42 124.34 35.25 -20.44
CA ASP A 42 125.40 34.46 -21.06
C ASP A 42 126.20 33.70 -19.99
N ALA A 43 126.37 32.40 -20.20
CA ALA A 43 127.49 31.64 -19.66
C ALA A 43 127.73 30.36 -20.48
N GLN A 44 128.76 30.39 -21.31
CA GLN A 44 129.43 29.21 -21.87
C GLN A 44 129.70 28.14 -20.79
N VAL A 45 129.25 26.89 -21.00
CA VAL A 45 130.06 25.65 -20.92
C VAL A 45 129.20 24.39 -21.20
N GLY A 46 129.70 23.51 -22.09
CA GLY A 46 129.59 22.04 -21.96
C GLY A 46 128.25 21.34 -22.22
N ALA A 47 128.18 20.58 -23.31
CA ALA A 47 127.10 19.65 -23.59
C ALA A 47 127.02 18.49 -22.58
N THR A 48 125.89 18.36 -21.87
CA THR A 48 125.44 17.11 -21.23
C THR A 48 123.91 16.99 -21.32
N GLN A 49 123.42 15.87 -21.87
CA GLN A 49 121.99 15.56 -21.99
C GLN A 49 121.29 15.52 -20.62
N HIS A 50 120.37 16.45 -20.33
CA HIS A 50 119.50 16.36 -19.16
C HIS A 50 118.25 15.49 -19.49
N ARG A 51 118.28 14.20 -19.15
CA ARG A 51 117.07 13.35 -19.08
C ARG A 51 116.20 13.80 -17.89
N THR A 52 114.88 13.76 -18.03
CA THR A 52 113.97 14.07 -16.90
C THR A 52 114.07 13.02 -15.80
N PRO A 53 113.85 13.38 -14.51
CA PRO A 53 113.88 12.43 -13.40
C PRO A 53 112.98 11.20 -13.59
N GLU A 54 111.81 11.36 -14.22
CA GLU A 54 110.89 10.27 -14.52
C GLU A 54 111.39 9.33 -15.62
N ALA A 55 112.06 9.88 -16.65
CA ALA A 55 112.68 9.06 -17.70
C ALA A 55 113.81 8.21 -17.12
N ARG A 56 114.61 8.79 -16.21
CA ARG A 56 115.63 8.06 -15.46
C ARG A 56 115.03 6.96 -14.57
N ALA A 57 113.97 7.25 -13.81
CA ALA A 57 113.31 6.25 -12.96
C ALA A 57 112.68 5.10 -13.77
N ARG A 58 112.17 5.39 -14.97
CA ARG A 58 111.64 4.38 -15.89
C ARG A 58 112.75 3.48 -16.46
N ASP A 59 113.88 4.06 -16.85
CA ASP A 59 115.05 3.31 -17.32
C ASP A 59 115.61 2.43 -16.19
N GLU A 60 115.70 2.97 -14.96
CA GLU A 60 116.12 2.23 -13.76
C GLU A 60 115.19 1.04 -13.44
N GLU A 61 113.86 1.20 -13.56
CA GLU A 61 112.92 0.08 -13.39
C GLU A 61 113.05 -0.97 -14.52
N ALA A 62 113.34 -0.53 -15.75
CA ALA A 62 113.56 -1.43 -16.89
C ALA A 62 114.82 -2.29 -16.70
N GLU A 63 115.90 -1.71 -16.17
CA GLU A 63 117.15 -2.41 -15.81
C GLU A 63 116.97 -3.46 -14.71
N LEU A 64 115.89 -3.41 -13.92
CA LEU A 64 115.58 -4.45 -12.93
C LEU A 64 115.21 -5.80 -13.57
N GLY A 65 114.83 -5.81 -14.85
CA GLY A 65 114.46 -7.04 -15.55
C GLY A 65 113.28 -7.78 -14.91
N LEU A 66 112.30 -7.06 -14.32
CA LEU A 66 111.19 -7.66 -13.58
C LEU A 66 110.38 -8.63 -14.45
N SER A 67 110.38 -9.91 -14.05
CA SER A 67 109.60 -10.96 -14.70
C SER A 67 108.08 -10.72 -14.57
N TYR A 68 107.29 -11.42 -15.38
CA TYR A 68 105.83 -11.42 -15.24
C TYR A 68 105.37 -11.80 -13.82
N SER A 69 106.02 -12.81 -13.23
CA SER A 69 105.79 -13.20 -11.84
C SER A 69 106.17 -12.10 -10.85
N ASP A 70 107.27 -11.39 -11.05
CA ASP A 70 107.69 -10.28 -10.16
C ASP A 70 106.68 -9.14 -10.18
N ARG A 71 106.17 -8.80 -11.35
CA ARG A 71 105.16 -7.75 -11.54
C ARG A 71 103.84 -8.13 -10.86
N ARG A 72 103.40 -9.37 -11.02
CA ARG A 72 102.23 -9.89 -10.28
C ARG A 72 102.45 -9.87 -8.78
N GLN A 73 103.65 -10.24 -8.32
CA GLN A 73 103.97 -10.19 -6.91
C GLN A 73 103.92 -8.76 -6.36
N ILE A 74 104.47 -7.79 -7.09
CA ILE A 74 104.41 -6.36 -6.76
C ILE A 74 102.97 -5.86 -6.68
N GLN A 75 102.12 -6.17 -7.66
CA GLN A 75 100.69 -5.84 -7.60
C GLN A 75 100.01 -6.52 -6.40
N SER A 76 100.35 -7.78 -6.09
CA SER A 76 99.83 -8.43 -4.89
C SER A 76 100.29 -7.73 -3.61
N ASP A 77 101.54 -7.27 -3.55
CA ASP A 77 102.13 -6.64 -2.38
C ASP A 77 101.53 -5.25 -2.13
N LEU A 78 101.33 -4.44 -3.19
CA LEU A 78 100.60 -3.16 -3.10
C LEU A 78 99.20 -3.37 -2.52
N LYS A 79 98.49 -4.41 -2.96
CA LYS A 79 97.15 -4.74 -2.48
C LYS A 79 97.14 -5.13 -1.00
N VAL A 80 98.16 -5.88 -0.56
CA VAL A 80 98.34 -6.18 0.87
C VAL A 80 98.63 -4.92 1.68
N LEU A 81 99.36 -3.98 1.09
CA LEU A 81 99.73 -2.74 1.75
C LEU A 81 98.56 -1.75 1.85
N GLY A 82 97.48 -1.98 1.11
CA GLY A 82 96.26 -1.17 1.13
C GLY A 82 96.14 -0.20 -0.05
N TYR A 83 97.01 -0.33 -1.05
CA TYR A 83 96.96 0.42 -2.30
C TYR A 83 96.32 -0.47 -3.37
N ASP A 84 95.42 0.06 -4.20
CA ASP A 84 94.72 -0.74 -5.20
C ASP A 84 95.38 -0.62 -6.59
N PRO A 85 96.24 -1.58 -7.00
CA PRO A 85 96.84 -1.55 -8.32
C PRO A 85 95.89 -2.03 -9.43
N GLY A 86 94.65 -2.40 -9.09
CA GLY A 86 93.72 -3.13 -9.95
C GLY A 86 93.91 -4.65 -9.88
N PRO A 87 93.52 -5.39 -10.95
CA PRO A 87 93.73 -6.83 -11.04
C PRO A 87 95.22 -7.22 -10.99
N VAL A 88 95.54 -8.35 -10.35
CA VAL A 88 96.92 -8.88 -10.26
C VAL A 88 97.25 -9.68 -11.52
N ASP A 89 97.53 -8.96 -12.61
CA ASP A 89 97.65 -9.48 -13.98
C ASP A 89 99.06 -9.40 -14.58
N GLY A 90 100.02 -8.82 -13.86
CA GLY A 90 101.43 -8.65 -14.26
C GLY A 90 101.68 -7.46 -15.18
N SER A 91 100.63 -6.71 -15.53
CA SER A 91 100.69 -5.58 -16.44
C SER A 91 100.65 -4.26 -15.66
N PHE A 92 101.74 -3.49 -15.70
CA PHE A 92 101.80 -2.21 -15.00
C PHE A 92 101.10 -1.10 -15.79
N GLY A 93 99.77 -1.09 -15.72
CA GLY A 93 98.89 -0.06 -16.30
C GLY A 93 98.72 1.17 -15.42
N ARG A 94 97.84 2.10 -15.80
CA ARG A 94 97.60 3.38 -15.10
C ARG A 94 97.27 3.20 -13.61
N LEU A 95 96.46 2.19 -13.27
CA LEU A 95 96.08 1.90 -11.88
C LEU A 95 97.28 1.40 -11.06
N THR A 96 98.06 0.46 -11.61
CA THR A 96 99.27 -0.03 -10.93
C THR A 96 100.31 1.08 -10.76
N ARG A 97 100.51 1.93 -11.78
CA ARG A 97 101.40 3.10 -11.67
C ARG A 97 100.94 4.08 -10.59
N ARG A 98 99.63 4.31 -10.49
CA ARG A 98 99.05 5.14 -9.44
C ARG A 98 99.23 4.52 -8.05
N ALA A 99 99.01 3.21 -7.90
CA ALA A 99 99.23 2.52 -6.64
C ALA A 99 100.70 2.53 -6.20
N ILE A 100 101.64 2.37 -7.14
CA ILE A 100 103.08 2.54 -6.88
C ILE A 100 103.37 3.97 -6.43
N TRP A 101 102.80 4.96 -7.12
CA TRP A 101 102.95 6.38 -6.79
C TRP A 101 102.44 6.67 -5.36
N ASP A 102 101.24 6.21 -5.03
CA ASP A 102 100.63 6.44 -3.71
C ASP A 102 101.43 5.74 -2.61
N TRP A 103 101.95 4.53 -2.88
CA TRP A 103 102.83 3.81 -1.98
C TRP A 103 104.16 4.54 -1.78
N GLN A 104 104.83 4.99 -2.86
CA GLN A 104 106.07 5.77 -2.78
C GLN A 104 105.87 7.06 -1.99
N PHE A 105 104.78 7.78 -2.26
CA PHE A 105 104.41 9.00 -1.56
C PHE A 105 104.22 8.75 -0.06
N SER A 106 103.56 7.66 0.32
CA SER A 106 103.36 7.31 1.74
C SER A 106 104.63 6.88 2.48
N MET A 107 105.70 6.57 1.75
CA MET A 107 107.00 6.15 2.27
C MET A 107 108.02 7.31 2.25
N ASP A 108 107.57 8.55 2.01
CA ASP A 108 108.39 9.75 1.82
C ASP A 108 109.47 9.61 0.71
N HIS A 109 109.21 8.74 -0.28
CA HIS A 109 110.04 8.62 -1.48
C HIS A 109 109.56 9.59 -2.57
N TRP A 110 110.45 9.99 -3.49
CA TRP A 110 110.03 10.67 -4.72
C TRP A 110 109.04 9.79 -5.51
N PRO A 111 107.77 10.20 -5.67
CA PRO A 111 106.73 9.32 -6.20
C PRO A 111 106.74 9.37 -7.73
N SER A 112 107.61 8.60 -8.35
CA SER A 112 107.74 8.53 -9.81
C SER A 112 106.69 7.61 -10.46
N GLY A 113 106.08 6.71 -9.69
CA GLY A 113 105.26 5.60 -10.21
C GLY A 113 106.08 4.46 -10.83
N TYR A 114 107.42 4.52 -10.74
CA TYR A 114 108.37 3.50 -11.20
C TYR A 114 109.27 3.07 -10.04
N LEU A 115 109.50 1.77 -9.88
CA LEU A 115 110.15 1.20 -8.72
C LEU A 115 111.66 1.04 -8.93
N THR A 116 112.45 1.36 -7.90
CA THR A 116 113.86 0.97 -7.82
C THR A 116 114.03 -0.41 -7.18
N ARG A 117 115.21 -1.04 -7.33
CA ARG A 117 115.50 -2.35 -6.74
C ARG A 117 115.28 -2.36 -5.22
N ASP A 118 115.61 -1.26 -4.56
CA ASP A 118 115.51 -1.11 -3.11
C ASP A 118 114.04 -0.95 -2.69
N GLN A 119 113.27 -0.17 -3.44
CA GLN A 119 111.84 -0.01 -3.23
C GLN A 119 111.07 -1.33 -3.42
N VAL A 120 111.41 -2.15 -4.42
CA VAL A 120 110.82 -3.50 -4.58
C VAL A 120 111.07 -4.35 -3.34
N ARG A 121 112.28 -4.31 -2.77
CA ARG A 121 112.60 -5.06 -1.54
C ARG A 121 111.83 -4.52 -0.33
N GLN A 122 111.77 -3.20 -0.14
CA GLN A 122 111.04 -2.56 0.96
C GLN A 122 109.55 -2.90 0.91
N MET A 123 108.92 -2.76 -0.26
CA MET A 123 107.52 -3.09 -0.47
C MET A 123 107.23 -4.57 -0.19
N ARG A 124 108.06 -5.48 -0.71
CA ARG A 124 107.92 -6.93 -0.46
C ARG A 124 108.03 -7.27 1.03
N ALA A 125 108.97 -6.64 1.74
CA ALA A 125 109.12 -6.82 3.18
C ALA A 125 107.89 -6.30 3.95
N ALA A 126 107.47 -5.07 3.66
CA ALA A 126 106.29 -4.47 4.30
C ALA A 126 105.01 -5.29 4.03
N ALA A 127 104.85 -5.80 2.80
CA ALA A 127 103.73 -6.66 2.46
C ALA A 127 103.83 -8.02 3.17
N ARG A 128 105.00 -8.64 3.25
CA ARG A 128 105.20 -9.89 4.00
C ARG A 128 104.81 -9.73 5.47
N ASP A 129 105.19 -8.62 6.09
CA ASP A 129 104.93 -8.38 7.50
C ASP A 129 103.45 -8.05 7.77
N LYS A 130 102.75 -7.46 6.78
CA LYS A 130 101.31 -7.14 6.83
C LYS A 130 100.38 -8.27 6.40
N ARG A 131 100.88 -9.29 5.66
CA ARG A 131 100.11 -10.46 5.20
C ARG A 131 99.45 -11.27 6.35
N PRO A 132 100.13 -11.55 7.48
CA PRO A 132 99.49 -12.21 8.62
C PRO A 132 98.30 -11.41 9.16
N GLU A 133 98.47 -10.10 9.36
CA GLU A 133 97.44 -9.21 9.89
C GLU A 133 96.19 -9.13 8.98
N GLN A 134 96.38 -9.05 7.66
CA GLN A 134 95.27 -9.14 6.71
C GLN A 134 94.58 -10.50 6.70
N ARG A 135 95.34 -11.60 6.81
CA ARG A 135 94.75 -12.94 6.93
C ARG A 135 93.88 -13.05 8.19
N TYR A 136 94.32 -12.46 9.30
CA TYR A 136 93.52 -12.44 10.53
C TYR A 136 92.23 -11.62 10.36
N SER A 137 92.29 -10.45 9.71
CA SER A 137 91.09 -9.61 9.50
C SER A 137 90.09 -10.21 8.51
N GLU A 138 90.55 -10.89 7.45
CA GLU A 138 89.67 -11.59 6.50
C GLU A 138 88.94 -12.79 7.12
N VAL A 139 89.59 -13.52 8.03
CA VAL A 139 88.97 -14.63 8.76
C VAL A 139 87.86 -14.12 9.68
N GLU A 140 88.08 -13.01 10.38
CA GLU A 140 87.08 -12.39 11.24
C GLU A 140 85.91 -11.79 10.46
N ASP A 141 86.19 -11.10 9.36
CA ASP A 141 85.20 -10.59 8.40
C ASP A 141 84.27 -11.71 7.93
N ARG A 142 84.85 -12.82 7.44
CA ARG A 142 84.09 -13.98 6.95
C ARG A 142 83.24 -14.61 8.05
N ARG A 143 83.80 -14.76 9.25
CA ARG A 143 83.05 -15.28 10.40
C ARG A 143 81.89 -14.35 10.76
N TYR A 144 82.10 -13.03 10.74
CA TYR A 144 81.05 -12.05 11.04
C TYR A 144 79.92 -12.08 9.98
N TRP A 145 80.26 -12.22 8.70
CA TRP A 145 79.30 -12.43 7.61
C TRP A 145 78.42 -13.68 7.81
N GLU A 146 79.00 -14.78 8.29
CA GLU A 146 78.27 -16.01 8.57
C GLU A 146 77.34 -15.89 9.78
N THR A 147 77.79 -15.22 10.85
CA THR A 147 77.03 -15.11 12.10
C THR A 147 75.88 -14.09 12.06
N THR A 148 76.00 -13.02 11.25
CA THR A 148 74.99 -11.95 11.18
C THR A 148 73.73 -12.33 10.39
N GLY A 149 73.69 -13.53 9.81
CA GLY A 149 72.60 -13.97 8.94
C GLY A 149 72.64 -13.34 7.54
N ALA A 150 73.65 -12.51 7.25
CA ALA A 150 73.81 -11.84 5.96
C ALA A 150 74.05 -12.85 4.81
N LYS A 151 74.74 -13.97 5.09
CA LYS A 151 74.88 -15.13 4.19
C LYS A 151 73.54 -15.72 3.73
N TRP A 152 72.50 -15.64 4.55
CA TRP A 152 71.20 -16.27 4.30
C TRP A 152 70.14 -15.28 3.76
N GLY A 153 70.56 -14.11 3.28
CA GLY A 153 69.65 -13.11 2.72
C GLY A 153 69.03 -12.15 3.74
N SER A 154 69.46 -12.17 5.00
CA SER A 154 68.94 -11.23 6.00
C SER A 154 69.36 -9.80 5.67
N ARG A 155 68.38 -8.93 5.36
CA ARG A 155 68.63 -7.51 5.04
C ARG A 155 69.22 -6.77 6.24
N ASP A 156 68.75 -7.05 7.44
CA ASP A 156 69.28 -6.44 8.67
C ASP A 156 70.70 -6.94 8.97
N GLY A 157 70.95 -8.23 8.73
CA GLY A 157 72.30 -8.82 8.79
C GLY A 157 73.28 -8.16 7.82
N MET A 158 72.87 -7.95 6.57
CA MET A 158 73.68 -7.26 5.55
C MET A 158 73.95 -5.80 5.92
N ARG A 159 72.96 -5.08 6.47
CA ARG A 159 73.14 -3.69 6.96
C ARG A 159 74.13 -3.64 8.13
N ALA A 160 74.00 -4.56 9.09
CA ALA A 160 74.91 -4.67 10.23
C ALA A 160 76.34 -5.00 9.79
N TYR A 161 76.49 -5.92 8.84
CA TYR A 161 77.78 -6.28 8.24
C TYR A 161 78.47 -5.07 7.59
N LEU A 162 77.75 -4.33 6.73
CA LEU A 162 78.29 -3.15 6.03
C LEU A 162 78.73 -2.02 6.96
N LYS A 163 78.13 -1.92 8.14
CA LYS A 163 78.53 -0.94 9.16
C LYS A 163 79.89 -1.27 9.78
N ARG A 164 80.18 -2.56 10.00
CA ARG A 164 81.41 -3.02 10.67
C ARG A 164 82.56 -3.25 9.69
N TYR A 165 82.26 -3.78 8.50
CA TYR A 165 83.23 -4.01 7.44
C TYR A 165 82.81 -3.30 6.14
N PRO A 166 82.92 -1.96 6.07
CA PRO A 166 82.51 -1.19 4.88
C PRO A 166 83.25 -1.61 3.60
N ASN A 167 84.49 -2.08 3.73
CA ASN A 167 85.31 -2.56 2.61
C ASN A 167 85.65 -4.05 2.74
N GLY A 168 84.86 -4.79 3.51
CA GLY A 168 85.06 -6.22 3.72
C GLY A 168 84.81 -7.06 2.47
N VAL A 169 85.20 -8.33 2.54
CA VAL A 169 85.14 -9.32 1.45
C VAL A 169 83.74 -9.41 0.84
N TYR A 170 82.68 -9.22 1.64
CA TYR A 170 81.28 -9.32 1.20
C TYR A 170 80.57 -7.98 1.06
N ALA A 171 81.25 -6.84 1.23
CA ALA A 171 80.61 -5.53 1.25
C ALA A 171 79.96 -5.15 -0.09
N SER A 172 80.58 -5.50 -1.21
CA SER A 172 80.00 -5.28 -2.54
C SER A 172 78.70 -6.09 -2.73
N TYR A 173 78.73 -7.38 -2.38
CA TYR A 173 77.57 -8.26 -2.48
C TYR A 173 76.41 -7.80 -1.59
N ALA A 174 76.70 -7.44 -0.33
CA ALA A 174 75.68 -6.95 0.60
C ALA A 174 75.00 -5.65 0.12
N ARG A 175 75.76 -4.71 -0.44
CA ARG A 175 75.20 -3.47 -1.03
C ARG A 175 74.31 -3.77 -2.22
N ASP A 176 74.76 -4.65 -3.11
CA ASP A 176 74.01 -4.99 -4.32
C ASP A 176 72.70 -5.70 -3.98
N GLN A 177 72.73 -6.68 -3.06
CA GLN A 177 71.52 -7.38 -2.60
C GLN A 177 70.51 -6.46 -1.90
N LEU A 178 70.98 -5.55 -1.04
CA LEU A 178 70.10 -4.56 -0.40
C LEU A 178 69.48 -3.60 -1.43
N GLY A 179 70.26 -3.17 -2.41
CA GLY A 179 69.81 -2.31 -3.51
C GLY A 179 68.83 -3.00 -4.46
N GLN A 180 69.04 -4.29 -4.76
CA GLN A 180 68.10 -5.10 -5.56
C GLN A 180 66.75 -5.24 -4.85
N GLY A 181 66.74 -5.56 -3.56
CA GLY A 181 65.49 -5.66 -2.78
C GLY A 181 64.67 -4.36 -2.76
N ASP A 182 65.33 -3.20 -2.66
CA ASP A 182 64.66 -1.90 -2.74
C ASP A 182 64.17 -1.55 -4.16
N ARG A 183 64.82 -2.05 -5.20
CA ARG A 183 64.37 -1.88 -6.59
C ARG A 183 63.16 -2.76 -6.88
N ASP A 184 63.15 -4.00 -6.38
CA ASP A 184 62.05 -4.94 -6.60
C ASP A 184 60.80 -4.61 -5.78
N GLY A 185 60.96 -4.05 -4.58
CA GLY A 185 59.86 -3.44 -3.83
C GLY A 185 59.21 -2.31 -4.61
N ARG A 186 60.03 -1.36 -5.10
CA ARG A 186 59.54 -0.23 -5.91
C ARG A 186 58.89 -0.66 -7.22
N ARG A 187 59.46 -1.62 -7.94
CA ARG A 187 58.87 -2.14 -9.18
C ARG A 187 57.49 -2.76 -8.96
N ARG A 188 57.30 -3.48 -7.85
CA ARG A 188 56.01 -4.08 -7.49
C ARG A 188 54.98 -3.02 -7.09
N ASP A 189 55.39 -2.02 -6.31
CA ASP A 189 54.55 -0.86 -5.97
C ASP A 189 54.12 -0.11 -7.25
N ASP A 190 55.07 0.25 -8.12
CA ASP A 190 54.82 0.93 -9.40
C ASP A 190 53.93 0.11 -10.36
N ALA A 191 54.00 -1.23 -10.31
CA ALA A 191 53.14 -2.10 -11.12
C ALA A 191 51.71 -2.16 -10.58
N ALA A 192 51.55 -2.32 -9.26
CA ALA A 192 50.24 -2.34 -8.61
C ALA A 192 49.52 -0.99 -8.74
N TRP A 193 50.25 0.12 -8.66
CA TRP A 193 49.70 1.45 -8.93
C TRP A 193 49.22 1.63 -10.37
N ARG A 194 49.98 1.13 -11.35
CA ARG A 194 49.57 1.16 -12.77
C ARG A 194 48.28 0.37 -12.98
N GLU A 195 48.21 -0.85 -12.46
CA GLU A 195 47.00 -1.67 -12.52
C GLU A 195 45.79 -0.97 -11.87
N ALA A 196 45.96 -0.41 -10.67
CA ALA A 196 44.90 0.32 -9.99
C ALA A 196 44.45 1.56 -10.77
N SER A 197 45.40 2.25 -11.40
CA SER A 197 45.13 3.44 -12.22
C SER A 197 44.47 3.10 -13.55
N ASP A 198 44.82 1.98 -14.19
CA ASP A 198 44.22 1.52 -15.43
C ASP A 198 42.76 1.10 -15.21
N GLN A 199 42.48 0.42 -14.10
CA GLN A 199 41.11 0.07 -13.72
C GLN A 199 40.31 1.30 -13.26
N ASN A 200 40.97 2.28 -12.63
CA ASN A 200 40.40 3.54 -12.14
C ASN A 200 39.07 3.35 -11.38
N THR A 201 39.03 2.35 -10.50
CA THR A 201 37.87 2.08 -9.63
C THR A 201 38.23 2.27 -8.17
N VAL A 202 37.24 2.64 -7.36
CA VAL A 202 37.40 2.72 -5.90
C VAL A 202 37.92 1.41 -5.30
N ARG A 203 37.50 0.26 -5.85
CA ARG A 203 37.96 -1.06 -5.41
C ARG A 203 39.45 -1.25 -5.70
N ALA A 204 39.89 -1.01 -6.93
CA ALA A 204 41.28 -1.21 -7.32
C ALA A 204 42.25 -0.33 -6.51
N TYR A 205 41.88 0.92 -6.21
CA TYR A 205 42.69 1.78 -5.35
C TYR A 205 42.68 1.36 -3.87
N ARG A 206 41.57 0.79 -3.37
CA ARG A 206 41.54 0.22 -2.00
C ARG A 206 42.43 -1.01 -1.89
N ASP A 207 42.38 -1.89 -2.89
CA ASP A 207 43.22 -3.09 -2.96
C ASP A 207 44.72 -2.71 -3.01
N TYR A 208 45.07 -1.64 -3.75
CA TYR A 208 46.42 -1.06 -3.73
C TYR A 208 46.84 -0.57 -2.34
N LEU A 209 45.97 0.18 -1.64
CA LEU A 209 46.26 0.70 -0.30
C LEU A 209 46.43 -0.40 0.75
N GLU A 210 45.71 -1.52 0.61
CA GLU A 210 45.85 -2.69 1.48
C GLU A 210 47.19 -3.40 1.27
N ARG A 211 47.63 -3.52 0.02
CA ARG A 211 48.87 -4.22 -0.35
C ARG A 211 50.13 -3.38 -0.14
N PHE A 212 50.01 -2.05 -0.25
CA PHE A 212 51.10 -1.09 -0.10
C PHE A 212 50.68 0.08 0.82
N PRO A 213 50.50 -0.17 2.13
CA PRO A 213 50.03 0.84 3.08
C PRO A 213 50.98 2.03 3.26
N ASP A 214 52.28 1.79 3.05
CA ASP A 214 53.36 2.80 3.04
C ASP A 214 53.93 3.03 1.62
N GLY A 215 53.18 2.64 0.58
CA GLY A 215 53.58 2.79 -0.82
C GLY A 215 53.62 4.25 -1.25
N ARG A 216 54.39 4.55 -2.30
CA ARG A 216 54.62 5.93 -2.75
C ARG A 216 53.38 6.64 -3.31
N TYR A 217 52.33 5.89 -3.65
CA TYR A 217 51.10 6.41 -4.25
C TYR A 217 49.88 6.40 -3.31
N VAL A 218 50.08 6.22 -1.99
CA VAL A 218 48.99 6.14 -1.01
C VAL A 218 48.09 7.38 -1.03
N ASP A 219 48.67 8.58 -1.05
CA ASP A 219 47.91 9.82 -1.05
C ASP A 219 47.15 9.99 -2.36
N GLN A 220 47.77 9.68 -3.50
CA GLN A 220 47.12 9.71 -4.81
C GLN A 220 45.97 8.71 -4.88
N ALA A 221 46.12 7.49 -4.35
CA ALA A 221 45.06 6.49 -4.29
C ALA A 221 43.87 6.98 -3.44
N ARG A 222 44.13 7.59 -2.28
CA ARG A 222 43.09 8.18 -1.41
C ARG A 222 42.33 9.31 -2.11
N VAL A 223 43.05 10.19 -2.81
CA VAL A 223 42.45 11.27 -3.61
C VAL A 223 41.57 10.70 -4.73
N ARG A 224 42.06 9.70 -5.47
CA ARG A 224 41.28 9.05 -6.54
C ARG A 224 40.01 8.37 -6.03
N ILE A 225 40.10 7.68 -4.88
CA ILE A 225 38.91 7.09 -4.22
C ILE A 225 37.88 8.16 -3.92
N ARG A 226 38.30 9.29 -3.34
CA ARG A 226 37.40 10.40 -3.03
C ARG A 226 36.75 10.95 -4.30
N ASP A 227 37.54 11.28 -5.32
CA ASP A 227 37.05 11.92 -6.54
C ASP A 227 36.09 11.01 -7.32
N LEU A 228 36.39 9.69 -7.42
CA LEU A 228 35.50 8.71 -8.03
C LEU A 228 34.21 8.50 -7.25
N THR A 229 34.26 8.61 -5.93
CA THR A 229 33.07 8.49 -5.08
C THR A 229 32.18 9.73 -5.24
N VAL A 230 32.78 10.92 -5.26
CA VAL A 230 32.07 12.19 -5.50
C VAL A 230 31.44 12.24 -6.89
N GLY A 231 32.14 11.79 -7.93
CA GLY A 231 31.59 11.75 -9.29
C GLY A 231 30.38 10.81 -9.42
N ARG A 232 30.40 9.67 -8.72
CA ARG A 232 29.26 8.73 -8.70
C ARG A 232 28.05 9.29 -7.94
N ASP A 233 28.30 9.99 -6.83
CA ASP A 233 27.28 10.72 -6.06
C ASP A 233 26.59 11.76 -6.95
N GLU A 234 27.35 12.59 -7.66
CA GLU A 234 26.83 13.62 -8.56
C GLU A 234 26.00 13.05 -9.73
N ILE A 235 26.43 11.94 -10.34
CA ILE A 235 25.66 11.27 -11.39
C ILE A 235 24.32 10.77 -10.85
N ALA A 236 24.32 10.10 -9.70
CA ALA A 236 23.10 9.60 -9.08
C ALA A 236 22.15 10.73 -8.68
N TRP A 237 22.69 11.86 -8.22
CA TRP A 237 21.91 13.07 -7.94
C TRP A 237 21.28 13.65 -9.21
N ARG A 238 22.05 13.78 -10.30
CA ARG A 238 21.53 14.26 -11.60
C ARG A 238 20.43 13.36 -12.15
N GLU A 239 20.59 12.04 -12.05
CA GLU A 239 19.57 11.08 -12.43
C GLU A 239 18.30 11.25 -11.60
N ALA A 240 18.42 11.33 -10.26
CA ALA A 240 17.29 11.55 -9.37
C ALA A 240 16.57 12.88 -9.67
N GLY A 241 17.34 13.94 -9.97
CA GLY A 241 16.82 15.23 -10.40
C GLY A 241 16.09 15.20 -11.75
N SER A 242 16.55 14.39 -12.70
CA SER A 242 15.89 14.26 -14.01
C SER A 242 14.53 13.57 -13.93
N GLN A 243 14.39 12.58 -13.05
CA GLN A 243 13.11 11.92 -12.80
C GLN A 243 12.20 12.77 -11.90
N ASN A 244 12.80 13.52 -10.97
CA ASN A 244 12.11 14.40 -10.01
C ASN A 244 10.93 13.69 -9.33
N THR A 245 11.16 12.49 -8.80
CA THR A 245 10.16 11.70 -8.06
C THR A 245 10.64 11.40 -6.65
N VAL A 246 9.70 11.23 -5.71
CA VAL A 246 10.01 10.82 -4.33
C VAL A 246 10.79 9.49 -4.32
N SER A 247 10.43 8.54 -5.18
CA SER A 247 11.14 7.26 -5.30
C SER A 247 12.57 7.42 -5.78
N ALA A 248 12.83 8.29 -6.77
CA ALA A 248 14.17 8.52 -7.28
C ALA A 248 15.09 9.17 -6.22
N TYR A 249 14.59 10.18 -5.49
CA TYR A 249 15.34 10.79 -4.39
C TYR A 249 15.57 9.83 -3.22
N ARG A 250 14.63 8.92 -2.93
CA ARG A 250 14.82 7.85 -1.94
C ARG A 250 15.91 6.87 -2.37
N ALA A 251 15.87 6.41 -3.62
CA ALA A 251 16.90 5.53 -4.17
C ALA A 251 18.31 6.16 -4.13
N TYR A 252 18.41 7.47 -4.39
CA TYR A 252 19.64 8.22 -4.18
C TYR A 252 20.10 8.19 -2.71
N LEU A 253 19.20 8.45 -1.75
CA LEU A 253 19.51 8.42 -0.32
C LEU A 253 19.89 7.04 0.20
N ASP A 254 19.33 5.97 -0.36
CA ASP A 254 19.71 4.60 0.02
C ASP A 254 21.15 4.29 -0.40
N ARG A 255 21.58 4.81 -1.55
CA ARG A 255 22.95 4.62 -2.07
C ARG A 255 23.96 5.58 -1.46
N PHE A 256 23.53 6.80 -1.14
CA PHE A 256 24.36 7.88 -0.62
C PHE A 256 23.70 8.56 0.60
N PRO A 257 23.54 7.86 1.74
CA PRO A 257 22.81 8.38 2.90
C PRO A 257 23.48 9.61 3.53
N ASN A 258 24.79 9.74 3.35
CA ASN A 258 25.61 10.88 3.77
C ASN A 258 26.31 11.55 2.57
N GLY A 259 25.78 11.37 1.36
CA GLY A 259 26.30 12.01 0.15
C GLY A 259 26.12 13.53 0.18
N ARG A 260 26.83 14.23 -0.73
CA ARG A 260 26.84 15.70 -0.80
C ARG A 260 25.42 16.28 -0.92
N TYR A 261 24.53 15.61 -1.64
CA TYR A 261 23.17 16.06 -1.90
C TYR A 261 22.11 15.38 -1.01
N ALA A 262 22.52 14.70 0.07
CA ALA A 262 21.58 13.98 0.95
C ALA A 262 20.58 14.92 1.64
N SER A 263 21.01 16.09 2.09
CA SER A 263 20.10 17.11 2.63
C SER A 263 19.09 17.59 1.60
N ASP A 264 19.54 17.87 0.37
CA ASP A 264 18.70 18.35 -0.72
C ASP A 264 17.67 17.30 -1.13
N ALA A 265 18.07 16.03 -1.27
CA ALA A 265 17.16 14.93 -1.57
C ALA A 265 16.05 14.79 -0.52
N ARG A 266 16.41 14.87 0.78
CA ARG A 266 15.42 14.85 1.88
C ARG A 266 14.46 16.04 1.80
N MET A 267 14.98 17.23 1.47
CA MET A 267 14.18 18.43 1.30
C MET A 267 13.19 18.28 0.13
N ARG A 268 13.65 17.81 -1.03
CA ARG A 268 12.80 17.54 -2.21
C ARG A 268 11.69 16.54 -1.90
N ILE A 269 12.01 15.43 -1.23
CA ILE A 269 11.00 14.46 -0.78
C ILE A 269 9.94 15.14 0.09
N ARG A 270 10.36 15.94 1.08
CA ARG A 270 9.44 16.66 1.95
C ARG A 270 8.55 17.62 1.18
N GLU A 271 9.12 18.48 0.33
CA GLU A 271 8.36 19.44 -0.48
C GLU A 271 7.33 18.75 -1.37
N MET A 272 7.74 17.69 -2.07
CA MET A 272 6.86 16.94 -2.97
C MET A 272 5.74 16.22 -2.22
N THR A 273 6.04 15.59 -1.09
CA THR A 273 5.02 14.93 -0.27
C THR A 273 4.01 15.93 0.30
N VAL A 274 4.48 17.09 0.77
CA VAL A 274 3.61 18.18 1.23
C VAL A 274 2.75 18.72 0.08
N GLY A 275 3.31 18.90 -1.12
CA GLY A 275 2.58 19.33 -2.31
C GLY A 275 1.51 18.32 -2.76
N GLN A 276 1.85 17.02 -2.77
CA GLN A 276 0.92 15.94 -3.09
C GLN A 276 -0.22 15.83 -2.07
N GLU A 277 0.09 16.00 -0.78
CA GLU A 277 -0.91 16.04 0.27
C GLU A 277 -1.83 17.27 0.12
N ALA A 278 -1.27 18.45 -0.11
CA ALA A 278 -2.04 19.68 -0.30
C ALA A 278 -2.97 19.59 -1.53
N ALA A 279 -2.52 18.95 -2.62
CA ALA A 279 -3.37 18.69 -3.79
C ALA A 279 -4.51 17.73 -3.47
N ALA A 280 -4.23 16.63 -2.76
CA ALA A 280 -5.25 15.67 -2.32
C ALA A 280 -6.27 16.32 -1.37
N TRP A 281 -5.81 17.16 -0.44
CA TRP A 281 -6.68 17.94 0.43
C TRP A 281 -7.56 18.91 -0.36
N ARG A 282 -7.01 19.60 -1.37
CA ARG A 282 -7.77 20.52 -2.22
C ARG A 282 -8.86 19.79 -3.01
N ASP A 283 -8.56 18.63 -3.59
CA ASP A 283 -9.57 17.80 -4.27
C ASP A 283 -10.66 17.33 -3.29
N ALA A 284 -10.27 16.83 -2.11
CA ALA A 284 -11.23 16.43 -1.07
C ALA A 284 -12.12 17.60 -0.63
N SER A 285 -11.55 18.78 -0.47
CA SER A 285 -12.25 20.00 -0.09
C SER A 285 -13.18 20.53 -1.17
N ASN A 286 -12.78 20.44 -2.45
CA ASN A 286 -13.62 20.85 -3.57
C ASN A 286 -14.82 19.92 -3.76
N ARG A 287 -14.65 18.61 -3.52
CA ARG A 287 -15.75 17.64 -3.58
C ARG A 287 -16.69 17.72 -2.39
N ASP A 288 -16.15 18.08 -1.21
CA ASP A 288 -16.86 18.27 0.05
C ASP A 288 -17.82 17.11 0.38
N THR A 289 -17.32 15.87 0.28
CA THR A 289 -18.11 14.67 0.62
C THR A 289 -17.39 13.81 1.65
N PRO A 290 -18.13 13.06 2.51
CA PRO A 290 -17.50 12.14 3.45
C PRO A 290 -16.58 11.12 2.77
N HIS A 291 -16.92 10.67 1.57
CA HIS A 291 -16.10 9.75 0.78
C HIS A 291 -14.76 10.38 0.38
N ALA A 292 -14.78 11.61 -0.14
CA ALA A 292 -13.56 12.29 -0.58
C ALA A 292 -12.59 12.55 0.60
N TYR A 293 -13.12 12.97 1.75
CA TYR A 293 -12.32 13.15 2.96
C TYR A 293 -11.78 11.83 3.54
N ARG A 294 -12.54 10.72 3.45
CA ARG A 294 -12.05 9.39 3.82
C ARG A 294 -10.90 8.95 2.92
N ALA A 295 -11.03 9.11 1.61
CA ALA A 295 -9.95 8.80 0.66
C ALA A 295 -8.67 9.61 0.94
N TYR A 296 -8.80 10.88 1.33
CA TYR A 296 -7.66 11.68 1.80
C TYR A 296 -7.05 11.09 3.09
N LEU A 297 -7.85 10.72 4.08
CA LEU A 297 -7.39 10.12 5.34
C LEU A 297 -6.75 8.74 5.17
N ASP A 298 -7.20 7.94 4.20
CA ASP A 298 -6.60 6.64 3.91
C ASP A 298 -5.17 6.79 3.37
N ARG A 299 -4.94 7.83 2.57
CA ARG A 299 -3.61 8.14 2.00
C ARG A 299 -2.72 8.92 2.97
N TYR A 300 -3.31 9.77 3.80
CA TYR A 300 -2.60 10.65 4.74
C TYR A 300 -3.26 10.61 6.14
N PRO A 301 -3.19 9.47 6.85
CA PRO A 301 -3.93 9.27 8.11
C PRO A 301 -3.50 10.22 9.23
N ASN A 302 -2.22 10.62 9.21
CA ASN A 302 -1.59 11.59 10.10
C ASN A 302 -1.16 12.88 9.36
N GLY A 303 -1.79 13.16 8.21
CA GLY A 303 -1.52 14.35 7.42
C GLY A 303 -1.86 15.65 8.15
N ARG A 304 -1.32 16.77 7.67
CA ARG A 304 -1.58 18.12 8.17
C ARG A 304 -3.07 18.44 8.26
N TYR A 305 -3.88 17.95 7.31
CA TYR A 305 -5.31 18.22 7.23
C TYR A 305 -6.18 17.08 7.80
N ALA A 306 -5.60 16.05 8.42
CA ALA A 306 -6.34 14.89 8.92
C ALA A 306 -7.42 15.26 9.95
N THR A 307 -7.09 16.16 10.88
CA THR A 307 -8.06 16.64 11.89
C THR A 307 -9.23 17.37 11.23
N GLN A 308 -8.94 18.22 10.23
CA GLN A 308 -9.96 18.97 9.49
C GLN A 308 -10.86 18.03 8.66
N ALA A 309 -10.27 17.04 7.98
CA ALA A 309 -11.02 16.02 7.23
C ALA A 309 -11.99 15.25 8.15
N ARG A 310 -11.53 14.79 9.33
CA ARG A 310 -12.38 14.09 10.31
C ARG A 310 -13.49 14.99 10.85
N ALA A 311 -13.21 16.26 11.11
CA ALA A 311 -14.21 17.23 11.54
C ALA A 311 -15.29 17.43 10.46
N ARG A 312 -14.87 17.62 9.20
CA ARG A 312 -15.79 17.83 8.09
C ARG A 312 -16.64 16.59 7.79
N ILE A 313 -16.08 15.39 7.89
CA ILE A 313 -16.86 14.14 7.81
C ILE A 313 -17.96 14.15 8.86
N ARG A 314 -17.65 14.44 10.13
CA ARG A 314 -18.67 14.47 11.19
C ARG A 314 -19.78 15.47 10.86
N GLU A 315 -19.42 16.69 10.49
CA GLU A 315 -20.38 17.75 10.16
C GLU A 315 -21.31 17.37 8.99
N LEU A 316 -20.75 16.89 7.88
CA LEU A 316 -21.53 16.47 6.71
C LEU A 316 -22.43 15.26 6.99
N THR A 317 -21.98 14.36 7.88
CA THR A 317 -22.78 13.20 8.27
C THR A 317 -23.92 13.62 9.21
N SER A 318 -23.66 14.52 10.15
CA SER A 318 -24.67 15.10 11.04
C SER A 318 -25.75 15.87 10.27
N GLY A 319 -25.38 16.69 9.28
CA GLY A 319 -26.36 17.44 8.47
C GLY A 319 -27.28 16.55 7.63
N ARG A 320 -26.73 15.46 7.06
CA ARG A 320 -27.54 14.46 6.34
C ARG A 320 -28.48 13.69 7.27
N GLU A 321 -28.03 13.38 8.47
CA GLU A 321 -28.85 12.75 9.49
C GLU A 321 -29.99 13.67 9.95
N GLU A 322 -29.70 14.95 10.18
CA GLU A 322 -30.68 15.97 10.55
C GLU A 322 -31.80 16.07 9.50
N ALA A 323 -31.46 16.13 8.21
CA ALA A 323 -32.44 16.18 7.13
C ALA A 323 -33.31 14.91 7.07
N ALA A 324 -32.71 13.73 7.22
CA ALA A 324 -33.46 12.46 7.22
C ALA A 324 -34.37 12.34 8.46
N TRP A 325 -33.94 12.89 9.59
CA TRP A 325 -34.74 12.96 10.81
C TRP A 325 -35.92 13.92 10.65
N ASP A 326 -35.69 15.13 10.11
CA ASP A 326 -36.75 16.10 9.84
C ASP A 326 -37.79 15.53 8.87
N GLU A 327 -37.37 14.82 7.82
CA GLU A 327 -38.27 14.09 6.92
C GLU A 327 -39.12 13.06 7.68
N ALA A 328 -38.49 12.22 8.50
CA ALA A 328 -39.20 11.20 9.28
C ALA A 328 -40.20 11.81 10.27
N ARG A 329 -39.83 12.92 10.92
CA ARG A 329 -40.68 13.68 11.83
C ARG A 329 -41.85 14.35 11.11
N ASN A 330 -41.62 14.92 9.93
CA ASN A 330 -42.66 15.57 9.13
C ASN A 330 -43.70 14.56 8.60
N LEU A 331 -43.24 13.39 8.13
CA LEU A 331 -44.14 12.31 7.70
C LEU A 331 -44.85 11.64 8.87
N ASN A 332 -44.19 11.56 10.03
CA ASN A 332 -44.68 10.99 11.28
C ASN A 332 -45.37 9.62 11.11
N THR A 333 -44.75 8.72 10.33
CA THR A 333 -45.26 7.36 10.10
C THR A 333 -44.25 6.32 10.56
N VAL A 334 -44.74 5.13 10.92
CA VAL A 334 -43.88 4.00 11.32
C VAL A 334 -42.82 3.70 10.24
N ASN A 335 -43.22 3.69 8.96
CA ASN A 335 -42.31 3.44 7.84
C ASN A 335 -41.23 4.52 7.68
N ALA A 336 -41.57 5.80 7.89
CA ALA A 336 -40.61 6.88 7.79
C ALA A 336 -39.53 6.79 8.89
N TYR A 337 -39.93 6.50 10.14
CA TYR A 337 -38.99 6.29 11.23
C TYR A 337 -38.14 5.02 11.05
N TRP A 338 -38.69 3.94 10.50
CA TRP A 338 -37.89 2.77 10.11
C TRP A 338 -36.88 3.09 9.01
N SER A 339 -37.27 3.90 8.03
CA SER A 339 -36.37 4.33 6.95
C SER A 339 -35.22 5.21 7.47
N TYR A 340 -35.48 6.06 8.46
CA TYR A 340 -34.42 6.78 9.18
C TYR A 340 -33.50 5.81 9.95
N LEU A 341 -34.05 4.85 10.69
CA LEU A 341 -33.27 3.86 11.46
C LEU A 341 -32.43 2.92 10.59
N ASP A 342 -32.87 2.63 9.37
CA ASP A 342 -32.11 1.83 8.40
C ASP A 342 -30.83 2.58 7.94
N ARG A 343 -30.96 3.88 7.66
CA ARG A 343 -29.83 4.74 7.26
C ARG A 343 -28.93 5.13 8.43
N PHE A 344 -29.52 5.30 9.62
CA PHE A 344 -28.84 5.80 10.82
C PHE A 344 -29.20 4.95 12.07
N PRO A 345 -28.79 3.67 12.11
CA PRO A 345 -29.19 2.73 13.19
C PRO A 345 -28.65 3.12 14.57
N GLN A 346 -27.53 3.83 14.60
CA GLN A 346 -26.88 4.39 15.80
C GLN A 346 -26.89 5.94 15.77
N GLY A 347 -27.80 6.53 15.00
CA GLY A 347 -27.95 7.98 14.91
C GLY A 347 -28.35 8.64 16.22
N ARG A 348 -28.11 9.95 16.34
CA ARG A 348 -28.48 10.76 17.52
C ARG A 348 -29.97 10.67 17.85
N TYR A 349 -30.82 10.47 16.83
CA TYR A 349 -32.27 10.36 16.99
C TYR A 349 -32.79 8.92 16.98
N ALA A 350 -31.92 7.90 16.94
CA ALA A 350 -32.35 6.51 16.85
C ALA A 350 -33.25 6.07 18.01
N SER A 351 -32.93 6.51 19.23
CA SER A 351 -33.76 6.23 20.41
C SER A 351 -35.14 6.89 20.32
N GLU A 352 -35.20 8.11 19.82
CA GLU A 352 -36.46 8.85 19.64
C GLU A 352 -37.31 8.22 18.53
N ALA A 353 -36.72 7.86 17.38
CA ALA A 353 -37.38 7.15 16.29
C ALA A 353 -38.02 5.84 16.78
N LYS A 354 -37.28 5.03 17.55
CA LYS A 354 -37.79 3.78 18.15
C LYS A 354 -38.96 4.05 19.10
N SER A 355 -38.91 5.14 19.86
CA SER A 355 -40.00 5.56 20.74
C SER A 355 -41.26 5.95 19.93
N ARG A 356 -41.09 6.74 18.87
CA ARG A 356 -42.18 7.15 17.97
C ARG A 356 -42.83 5.96 17.27
N ILE A 357 -42.05 4.98 16.81
CA ILE A 357 -42.57 3.73 16.22
C ILE A 357 -43.48 3.02 17.21
N ARG A 358 -43.05 2.86 18.47
CA ARG A 358 -43.88 2.20 19.51
C ARG A 358 -45.18 2.96 19.76
N GLN A 359 -45.12 4.28 19.89
CA GLN A 359 -46.29 5.13 20.09
C GLN A 359 -47.29 5.01 18.93
N LEU A 360 -46.84 5.24 17.69
CA LEU A 360 -47.70 5.19 16.51
C LEU A 360 -48.30 3.80 16.27
N THR A 361 -47.54 2.74 16.54
CA THR A 361 -48.04 1.37 16.43
C THR A 361 -49.15 1.10 17.46
N SER A 362 -48.95 1.57 18.70
CA SER A 362 -49.97 1.49 19.76
C SER A 362 -51.23 2.28 19.41
N ASP A 363 -51.09 3.49 18.85
CA ASP A 363 -52.22 4.33 18.47
C ASP A 363 -53.04 3.70 17.32
N GLN A 364 -52.36 3.09 16.35
CA GLN A 364 -53.00 2.35 15.27
C GLN A 364 -53.76 1.12 15.79
N GLU A 365 -53.14 0.36 16.69
CA GLU A 365 -53.75 -0.80 17.36
C GLU A 365 -55.02 -0.38 18.12
N GLU A 366 -54.94 0.66 18.96
CA GLU A 366 -56.06 1.18 19.74
C GLU A 366 -57.21 1.67 18.84
N THR A 367 -56.88 2.37 17.74
CA THR A 367 -57.88 2.82 16.76
C THR A 367 -58.62 1.64 16.11
N ARG A 368 -57.86 0.61 15.73
CA ARG A 368 -58.42 -0.63 15.14
C ARG A 368 -59.28 -1.39 16.14
N TRP A 369 -58.84 -1.48 17.38
CA TRP A 369 -59.61 -2.07 18.45
C TRP A 369 -60.95 -1.36 18.66
N ARG A 370 -60.95 -0.03 18.75
CA ARG A 370 -62.17 0.78 18.87
C ARG A 370 -63.11 0.57 17.68
N ALA A 371 -62.58 0.44 16.47
CA ALA A 371 -63.39 0.14 15.30
C ALA A 371 -64.03 -1.26 15.39
N ALA A 372 -63.28 -2.28 15.83
CA ALA A 372 -63.81 -3.63 16.03
C ALA A 372 -64.94 -3.65 17.08
N ARG A 373 -64.75 -2.95 18.21
CA ARG A 373 -65.78 -2.79 19.24
C ARG A 373 -67.02 -2.05 18.78
N ARG A 374 -66.88 -1.05 17.91
CA ARG A 374 -68.04 -0.33 17.33
C ARG A 374 -68.85 -1.20 16.37
N GLN A 375 -68.18 -2.05 15.60
CA GLN A 375 -68.85 -2.96 14.66
C GLN A 375 -69.47 -4.15 15.38
N ASP A 376 -68.82 -4.66 16.43
CA ASP A 376 -69.26 -5.79 17.26
C ASP A 376 -69.65 -7.03 16.42
N THR A 377 -68.86 -7.31 15.38
CA THR A 377 -69.04 -8.48 14.51
C THR A 377 -67.86 -9.44 14.65
N ILE A 378 -68.11 -10.71 14.36
CA ILE A 378 -67.06 -11.74 14.37
C ILE A 378 -65.93 -11.37 13.39
N GLU A 379 -66.28 -10.83 12.22
CA GLU A 379 -65.36 -10.43 11.16
C GLU A 379 -64.43 -9.29 11.62
N ALA A 380 -64.97 -8.28 12.30
CA ALA A 380 -64.19 -7.14 12.76
C ALA A 380 -63.17 -7.54 13.84
N TYR A 381 -63.57 -8.39 14.78
CA TYR A 381 -62.65 -8.93 15.79
C TYR A 381 -61.61 -9.88 15.19
N ARG A 382 -61.97 -10.65 14.14
CA ARG A 382 -61.00 -11.49 13.40
C ARG A 382 -59.96 -10.66 12.66
N ASP A 383 -60.35 -9.61 11.95
CA ASP A 383 -59.39 -8.70 11.26
C ASP A 383 -58.44 -8.04 12.27
N PHE A 384 -58.96 -7.62 13.43
CA PHE A 384 -58.12 -7.11 14.52
C PHE A 384 -57.08 -8.15 14.99
N LEU A 385 -57.53 -9.37 15.31
CA LEU A 385 -56.65 -10.46 15.75
C LEU A 385 -55.64 -10.91 14.70
N GLN A 386 -55.97 -10.80 13.41
CA GLN A 386 -55.06 -11.13 12.32
C GLN A 386 -53.88 -10.15 12.25
N ARG A 387 -54.14 -8.86 12.49
CA ARG A 387 -53.10 -7.82 12.41
C ARG A 387 -52.34 -7.66 13.72
N TYR A 388 -53.00 -7.86 14.85
CA TYR A 388 -52.44 -7.70 16.19
C TYR A 388 -52.63 -8.97 17.04
N PRO A 389 -52.06 -10.12 16.63
CA PRO A 389 -52.28 -11.39 17.32
C PRO A 389 -51.73 -11.43 18.75
N GLN A 390 -50.74 -10.59 19.04
CA GLN A 390 -50.09 -10.44 20.35
C GLN A 390 -50.60 -9.22 21.14
N SER A 391 -51.66 -8.57 20.67
CA SER A 391 -52.27 -7.44 21.39
C SER A 391 -52.71 -7.86 22.79
N ARG A 392 -52.58 -6.96 23.77
CA ARG A 392 -53.20 -7.12 25.10
C ARG A 392 -54.73 -7.26 25.04
N MET A 393 -55.35 -6.79 23.96
CA MET A 393 -56.79 -6.84 23.71
C MET A 393 -57.22 -8.13 22.98
N ALA A 394 -56.27 -8.96 22.54
CA ALA A 394 -56.55 -10.19 21.82
C ALA A 394 -57.42 -11.19 22.60
N PRO A 395 -57.22 -11.42 23.92
CA PRO A 395 -58.10 -12.30 24.69
C PRO A 395 -59.55 -11.81 24.71
N GLU A 396 -59.76 -10.51 24.87
CA GLU A 396 -61.10 -9.89 24.86
C GLU A 396 -61.79 -10.07 23.49
N ALA A 397 -61.06 -9.84 22.40
CA ALA A 397 -61.56 -10.06 21.04
C ALA A 397 -62.00 -11.52 20.81
N ARG A 398 -61.22 -12.50 21.30
CA ARG A 398 -61.53 -13.93 21.17
C ARG A 398 -62.77 -14.32 21.96
N ASN A 399 -62.88 -13.83 23.20
CA ASN A 399 -64.07 -14.05 24.03
C ASN A 399 -65.32 -13.49 23.35
N ARG A 400 -65.22 -12.26 22.81
CA ARG A 400 -66.37 -11.65 22.14
C ARG A 400 -66.80 -12.40 20.89
N ILE A 401 -65.86 -12.95 20.11
CA ILE A 401 -66.18 -13.84 18.99
C ILE A 401 -66.94 -15.09 19.47
N ALA A 402 -66.55 -15.70 20.59
CA ALA A 402 -67.21 -16.89 21.11
C ALA A 402 -68.65 -16.59 21.55
N GLU A 403 -68.87 -15.47 22.25
CA GLU A 403 -70.21 -15.01 22.65
C GLU A 403 -71.12 -14.74 21.44
N LEU A 404 -70.62 -14.02 20.43
CA LEU A 404 -71.38 -13.71 19.22
C LEU A 404 -71.74 -14.97 18.43
N ARG A 405 -70.86 -15.98 18.40
CA ARG A 405 -71.17 -17.29 17.80
C ARG A 405 -72.26 -18.02 18.56
N GLY A 406 -72.12 -18.14 19.89
CA GLY A 406 -73.12 -18.79 20.74
C GLY A 406 -74.49 -18.14 20.58
N SER A 407 -74.56 -16.80 20.61
CA SER A 407 -75.82 -16.07 20.40
C SER A 407 -76.46 -16.34 19.04
N ASN A 408 -75.66 -16.45 17.97
CA ASN A 408 -76.17 -16.76 16.64
C ASN A 408 -76.66 -18.22 16.55
N GLU A 409 -75.91 -19.16 17.12
CA GLU A 409 -76.30 -20.57 17.20
C GLU A 409 -77.61 -20.75 17.98
N ASP A 410 -77.77 -20.09 19.12
CA ASP A 410 -79.00 -20.10 19.92
C ASP A 410 -80.20 -19.58 19.13
N ARG A 411 -80.03 -18.45 18.41
CA ARG A 411 -81.08 -17.90 17.53
C ARG A 411 -81.45 -18.88 16.41
N GLN A 412 -80.46 -19.53 15.78
CA GLN A 412 -80.68 -20.52 14.74
C GLN A 412 -81.37 -21.78 15.28
N GLN A 413 -81.02 -22.23 16.48
CA GLN A 413 -81.68 -23.35 17.15
C GLN A 413 -83.12 -23.02 17.56
N ALA A 414 -83.38 -21.81 18.05
CA ALA A 414 -84.73 -21.34 18.37
C ALA A 414 -85.62 -21.32 17.10
N GLU A 415 -85.11 -20.77 15.99
CA GLU A 415 -85.79 -20.82 14.71
C GLU A 415 -86.04 -22.28 14.26
N HIS A 416 -85.04 -23.15 14.41
CA HIS A 416 -85.17 -24.54 14.02
C HIS A 416 -86.26 -25.27 14.80
N ARG A 417 -86.33 -25.05 16.12
CA ARG A 417 -87.39 -25.59 16.98
C ARG A 417 -88.76 -25.09 16.54
N ALA A 418 -88.89 -23.78 16.26
CA ALA A 418 -90.14 -23.20 15.76
C ALA A 418 -90.57 -23.80 14.40
N TRP A 419 -89.60 -24.04 13.51
CA TRP A 419 -89.86 -24.72 12.24
C TRP A 419 -90.31 -26.18 12.41
N LEU A 420 -89.66 -26.94 13.30
CA LEU A 420 -90.04 -28.32 13.58
C LEU A 420 -91.46 -28.40 14.17
N ALA A 421 -91.82 -27.49 15.08
CA ALA A 421 -93.17 -27.39 15.61
C ALA A 421 -94.21 -27.13 14.50
N ALA A 422 -93.93 -26.15 13.62
CA ALA A 422 -94.81 -25.86 12.49
C ALA A 422 -94.94 -27.05 11.51
N LYS A 423 -93.85 -27.78 11.27
CA LYS A 423 -93.84 -28.99 10.43
C LYS A 423 -94.61 -30.14 11.07
N GLN A 424 -94.51 -30.31 12.40
CA GLN A 424 -95.21 -31.35 13.15
C GLN A 424 -96.72 -31.11 13.16
N GLU A 425 -97.14 -29.86 13.36
CA GLU A 425 -98.55 -29.47 13.30
C GLU A 425 -99.11 -29.63 11.88
N ASN A 426 -98.30 -29.30 10.87
CA ASN A 426 -98.62 -29.40 9.45
C ASN A 426 -99.96 -28.75 9.05
N THR A 427 -100.28 -27.61 9.69
CA THR A 427 -101.46 -26.80 9.37
C THR A 427 -101.06 -25.47 8.73
N ILE A 428 -101.99 -24.84 8.01
CA ILE A 428 -101.79 -23.48 7.49
C ILE A 428 -101.48 -22.50 8.65
N SER A 429 -102.15 -22.64 9.79
CA SER A 429 -101.96 -21.81 10.98
C SER A 429 -100.57 -21.95 11.59
N GLY A 430 -100.06 -23.18 11.73
CA GLY A 430 -98.72 -23.46 12.27
C GLY A 430 -97.61 -22.81 11.42
N TYR A 431 -97.66 -22.99 10.09
CA TYR A 431 -96.68 -22.37 9.19
C TYR A 431 -96.80 -20.83 9.14
N ARG A 432 -98.01 -20.26 9.23
CA ARG A 432 -98.19 -18.79 9.34
C ARG A 432 -97.62 -18.24 10.65
N ASN A 433 -97.73 -18.99 11.75
CA ASN A 433 -97.14 -18.58 13.02
C ASN A 433 -95.61 -18.53 12.95
N TYR A 434 -94.98 -19.58 12.40
CA TYR A 434 -93.54 -19.59 12.14
C TYR A 434 -93.10 -18.39 11.27
N LEU A 435 -93.82 -18.08 10.18
CA LEU A 435 -93.50 -16.93 9.33
C LEU A 435 -93.68 -15.57 10.01
N ARG A 436 -94.54 -15.45 11.03
CA ARG A 436 -94.63 -14.20 11.82
C ARG A 436 -93.41 -14.00 12.70
N GLN A 437 -92.90 -15.08 13.31
CA GLN A 437 -91.72 -15.03 14.18
C GLN A 437 -90.43 -14.93 13.37
N TYR A 438 -90.38 -15.59 12.21
CA TYR A 438 -89.20 -15.69 11.36
C TYR A 438 -89.55 -15.38 9.88
N PRO A 439 -89.94 -14.14 9.56
CA PRO A 439 -90.44 -13.78 8.22
C PRO A 439 -89.40 -13.99 7.12
N ASN A 440 -88.13 -13.77 7.44
CA ASN A 440 -86.98 -14.00 6.57
C ASN A 440 -86.10 -15.16 7.06
N GLY A 441 -86.67 -16.04 7.88
CA GLY A 441 -85.96 -17.20 8.41
C GLY A 441 -85.51 -18.18 7.33
N ARG A 442 -84.55 -19.04 7.66
CA ARG A 442 -83.98 -20.07 6.77
C ARG A 442 -85.02 -21.05 6.22
N PHE A 443 -86.15 -21.23 6.91
CA PHE A 443 -87.26 -22.09 6.46
C PHE A 443 -88.48 -21.31 5.95
N SER A 444 -88.41 -19.98 5.85
CA SER A 444 -89.52 -19.14 5.40
C SER A 444 -90.09 -19.57 4.05
N GLN A 445 -89.23 -19.87 3.07
CA GLN A 445 -89.66 -20.33 1.75
C GLN A 445 -90.35 -21.70 1.82
N LYS A 446 -89.85 -22.62 2.66
CA LYS A 446 -90.45 -23.94 2.85
C LYS A 446 -91.82 -23.84 3.52
N ALA A 447 -91.96 -22.96 4.52
CA ALA A 447 -93.24 -22.68 5.17
C ALA A 447 -94.29 -22.14 4.19
N LYS A 448 -93.92 -21.18 3.33
CA LYS A 448 -94.80 -20.64 2.27
C LYS A 448 -95.24 -21.72 1.28
N ALA A 449 -94.32 -22.60 0.88
CA ALA A 449 -94.62 -23.72 -0.02
C ALA A 449 -95.61 -24.72 0.61
N ASN A 450 -95.41 -25.08 1.89
CA ASN A 450 -96.29 -26.02 2.59
C ASN A 450 -97.71 -25.46 2.76
N ILE A 451 -97.86 -24.17 3.06
CA ILE A 451 -99.17 -23.50 3.10
C ILE A 451 -99.91 -23.68 1.77
N LYS A 452 -99.25 -23.42 0.64
CA LYS A 452 -99.86 -23.53 -0.70
C LYS A 452 -100.32 -24.96 -1.03
N VAL A 453 -99.58 -25.98 -0.58
CA VAL A 453 -99.98 -27.38 -0.76
C VAL A 453 -101.21 -27.71 0.07
N LEU A 454 -101.21 -27.32 1.35
CA LEU A 454 -102.33 -27.56 2.26
C LEU A 454 -103.60 -26.82 1.84
N GLU A 455 -103.47 -25.61 1.29
CA GLU A 455 -104.59 -24.85 0.73
C GLU A 455 -105.25 -25.57 -0.46
N ARG A 456 -104.50 -26.34 -1.25
CA ARG A 456 -105.02 -27.12 -2.39
C ARG A 456 -105.69 -28.44 -1.98
N GLN A 457 -105.30 -29.00 -0.85
CA GLN A 457 -105.82 -30.29 -0.34
C GLN A 457 -107.06 -30.13 0.54
N LYS A 458 -107.43 -28.88 0.86
CA LYS A 458 -108.63 -28.61 1.65
C LYS A 458 -109.86 -29.04 0.83
N PRO A 459 -110.69 -29.97 1.33
CA PRO A 459 -111.86 -30.44 0.59
C PRO A 459 -112.80 -29.25 0.31
N GLU A 460 -113.36 -29.24 -0.88
CA GLU A 460 -114.38 -28.25 -1.26
C GLU A 460 -115.55 -28.32 -0.26
N PRO A 461 -116.06 -27.19 0.25
CA PRO A 461 -117.13 -27.20 1.23
C PRO A 461 -118.34 -27.92 0.65
N THR A 462 -118.88 -28.89 1.39
CA THR A 462 -120.07 -29.60 0.94
C THR A 462 -121.26 -28.64 0.84
N PRO A 463 -122.30 -28.95 0.07
CA PRO A 463 -123.52 -28.12 0.04
C PRO A 463 -124.11 -27.87 1.44
N GLY A 464 -123.96 -28.82 2.38
CA GLY A 464 -124.36 -28.66 3.78
C GLY A 464 -123.51 -27.65 4.55
N ASP A 465 -122.18 -27.70 4.39
CA ASP A 465 -121.25 -26.73 5.00
C ASP A 465 -121.48 -25.32 4.46
N ALA A 466 -121.68 -25.22 3.15
CA ALA A 466 -121.94 -23.94 2.48
C ALA A 466 -123.29 -23.33 2.91
N GLN A 467 -124.31 -24.17 3.12
CA GLN A 467 -125.59 -23.74 3.65
C GLN A 467 -125.51 -23.28 5.11
N ALA A 468 -124.76 -24.00 5.95
CA ALA A 468 -124.53 -23.60 7.34
C ALA A 468 -123.80 -22.26 7.42
N LEU A 469 -122.79 -22.05 6.58
CA LEU A 469 -122.08 -20.79 6.47
C LEU A 469 -122.99 -19.65 6.03
N GLU A 470 -123.82 -19.87 5.00
CA GLU A 470 -124.78 -18.85 4.55
C GLU A 470 -125.77 -18.45 5.66
N ARG A 471 -126.29 -19.42 6.43
CA ARG A 471 -127.15 -19.13 7.60
C ARG A 471 -126.42 -18.34 8.68
N SER A 472 -125.10 -18.54 8.80
CA SER A 472 -124.29 -17.78 9.75
C SER A 472 -124.00 -16.34 9.29
N ILE A 473 -124.14 -16.06 8.00
CA ILE A 473 -123.90 -14.74 7.40
C ILE A 473 -125.21 -13.96 7.29
N ILE A 474 -126.26 -14.58 6.75
CA ILE A 474 -127.57 -13.97 6.54
C ILE A 474 -128.44 -14.28 7.76
N LYS A 475 -128.36 -13.42 8.77
CA LYS A 475 -129.06 -13.63 10.04
C LYS A 475 -130.39 -12.89 10.12
N THR A 476 -130.49 -11.78 9.39
CA THR A 476 -131.62 -10.85 9.48
C THR A 476 -132.25 -10.61 8.11
N ASP A 477 -133.50 -10.12 8.10
CA ASP A 477 -134.17 -9.67 6.88
C ASP A 477 -133.41 -8.54 6.19
N ARG A 478 -132.66 -7.74 6.97
CA ARG A 478 -131.80 -6.69 6.42
C ARG A 478 -130.61 -7.28 5.66
N ASP A 479 -130.03 -8.38 6.14
CA ASP A 479 -128.95 -9.08 5.45
C ASP A 479 -129.45 -9.74 4.17
N MET A 480 -130.66 -10.32 4.22
CA MET A 480 -131.34 -10.88 3.04
C MET A 480 -131.58 -9.79 1.99
N TYR A 481 -132.07 -8.62 2.41
CA TYR A 481 -132.24 -7.48 1.53
C TYR A 481 -130.91 -7.04 0.91
N ASN A 482 -129.85 -6.90 1.71
CA ASN A 482 -128.53 -6.47 1.24
C ASN A 482 -127.91 -7.47 0.26
N LEU A 483 -128.09 -8.78 0.49
CA LEU A 483 -127.69 -9.83 -0.45
C LEU A 483 -128.34 -9.62 -1.81
N LEU A 484 -129.67 -9.55 -1.83
CA LEU A 484 -130.46 -9.50 -3.05
C LEU A 484 -130.18 -8.20 -3.81
N GLU A 485 -130.12 -7.08 -3.08
CA GLU A 485 -129.81 -5.78 -3.67
C GLU A 485 -128.36 -5.69 -4.17
N GLY A 486 -127.40 -6.26 -3.45
CA GLY A 486 -126.00 -6.32 -3.88
C GLY A 486 -125.83 -7.14 -5.15
N LEU A 487 -126.51 -8.28 -5.25
CA LEU A 487 -126.54 -9.09 -6.46
C LEU A 487 -127.17 -8.35 -7.65
N ARG A 488 -128.18 -7.49 -7.41
CA ARG A 488 -128.75 -6.63 -8.46
C ARG A 488 -127.79 -5.55 -8.92
N ARG A 489 -127.18 -4.82 -7.99
CA ARG A 489 -126.20 -3.76 -8.29
C ARG A 489 -124.98 -4.29 -9.05
N LEU A 490 -124.57 -5.51 -8.72
CA LEU A 490 -123.50 -6.22 -9.42
C LEU A 490 -123.94 -6.84 -10.76
N GLY A 491 -125.22 -6.73 -11.13
CA GLY A 491 -125.77 -7.25 -12.39
C GLY A 491 -125.99 -8.76 -12.43
N TYR A 492 -125.83 -9.47 -11.30
CA TYR A 492 -126.03 -10.92 -11.22
C TYR A 492 -127.50 -11.33 -11.04
N LEU A 493 -128.37 -10.43 -10.59
CA LEU A 493 -129.80 -10.68 -10.38
C LEU A 493 -130.63 -9.57 -11.05
N LYS A 494 -131.65 -9.94 -11.84
CA LYS A 494 -132.57 -8.97 -12.49
C LYS A 494 -133.96 -8.96 -11.87
N SER A 495 -134.37 -10.04 -11.22
CA SER A 495 -135.69 -10.17 -10.64
C SER A 495 -135.86 -9.37 -9.34
N LYS A 496 -137.12 -9.06 -9.00
CA LYS A 496 -137.53 -8.47 -7.72
C LYS A 496 -137.72 -9.51 -6.61
N ALA A 497 -136.98 -10.63 -6.67
CA ALA A 497 -137.04 -11.67 -5.65
C ALA A 497 -136.77 -11.07 -4.26
N THR A 498 -137.56 -11.46 -3.26
CA THR A 498 -137.45 -11.03 -1.86
C THR A 498 -136.90 -12.11 -0.94
N THR A 499 -136.72 -13.33 -1.46
CA THR A 499 -136.16 -14.49 -0.76
C THR A 499 -135.14 -15.22 -1.65
N ILE A 500 -134.40 -16.19 -1.11
CA ILE A 500 -133.43 -16.97 -1.89
C ILE A 500 -134.16 -18.03 -2.74
N THR A 501 -134.43 -17.68 -4.00
CA THR A 501 -135.00 -18.58 -5.01
C THR A 501 -133.91 -19.34 -5.78
N PRO A 502 -134.24 -20.37 -6.58
CA PRO A 502 -133.28 -21.03 -7.46
C PRO A 502 -132.55 -20.07 -8.42
N GLU A 503 -133.20 -19.00 -8.87
CA GLU A 503 -132.58 -17.95 -9.68
C GLU A 503 -131.49 -17.19 -8.89
N VAL A 504 -131.77 -16.85 -7.63
CA VAL A 504 -130.81 -16.20 -6.72
C VAL A 504 -129.62 -17.13 -6.44
N ARG A 505 -129.87 -18.43 -6.26
CA ARG A 505 -128.81 -19.44 -6.12
C ARG A 505 -127.87 -19.44 -7.33
N GLU A 506 -128.43 -19.38 -8.54
CA GLU A 506 -127.62 -19.34 -9.76
C GLU A 506 -126.88 -18.00 -9.93
N ALA A 507 -127.47 -16.89 -9.51
CA ALA A 507 -126.78 -15.60 -9.42
C ALA A 507 -125.53 -15.69 -8.52
N ILE A 508 -125.67 -16.32 -7.34
CA ILE A 508 -124.55 -16.57 -6.42
C ILE A 508 -123.48 -17.47 -7.06
N ARG A 509 -123.88 -18.56 -7.75
CA ARG A 509 -122.90 -19.43 -8.45
C ARG A 509 -122.14 -18.71 -9.54
N ARG A 510 -122.81 -17.86 -10.33
CA ARG A 510 -122.15 -17.04 -11.37
C ARG A 510 -121.12 -16.11 -10.76
N MET A 511 -121.48 -15.46 -9.65
CA MET A 511 -120.56 -14.59 -8.91
C MET A 511 -119.36 -15.39 -8.40
N GLN A 512 -119.59 -16.53 -7.73
CA GLN A 512 -118.54 -17.41 -7.23
C GLN A 512 -117.58 -17.86 -8.34
N ARG A 513 -118.09 -18.27 -9.52
CA ARG A 513 -117.26 -18.58 -10.70
C ARG A 513 -116.37 -17.41 -11.09
N LYS A 514 -116.94 -16.20 -11.16
CA LYS A 514 -116.21 -15.00 -11.57
C LYS A 514 -115.06 -14.67 -10.60
N ILE A 515 -115.29 -14.84 -9.31
CA ILE A 515 -114.26 -14.63 -8.28
C ILE A 515 -113.39 -15.87 -8.01
N LYS A 516 -113.48 -16.90 -8.87
CA LYS A 516 -112.73 -18.17 -8.79
C LYS A 516 -112.87 -18.86 -7.44
N ARG A 517 -114.09 -18.86 -6.91
CA ARG A 517 -114.48 -19.53 -5.67
C ARG A 517 -115.29 -20.80 -5.99
N PRO A 518 -115.40 -21.72 -5.02
CA PRO A 518 -116.23 -22.90 -5.14
C PRO A 518 -117.68 -22.52 -5.44
N THR A 519 -118.29 -23.14 -6.46
CA THR A 519 -119.59 -22.71 -7.00
C THR A 519 -120.75 -23.36 -6.27
N THR A 520 -120.78 -23.18 -4.95
CA THR A 520 -121.75 -23.84 -4.06
C THR A 520 -123.17 -23.30 -4.25
N GLY A 521 -123.32 -22.05 -4.69
CA GLY A 521 -124.60 -21.35 -4.78
C GLY A 521 -125.13 -20.85 -3.42
N TYR A 522 -124.31 -20.94 -2.38
CA TYR A 522 -124.57 -20.38 -1.05
C TYR A 522 -123.58 -19.27 -0.77
N VAL A 523 -124.01 -18.23 -0.05
CA VAL A 523 -123.16 -17.09 0.30
C VAL A 523 -122.06 -17.54 1.27
N ASP A 524 -120.81 -17.30 0.89
CA ASP A 524 -119.64 -17.41 1.77
C ASP A 524 -119.12 -16.02 2.18
N GLU A 525 -118.15 -15.95 3.09
CA GLU A 525 -117.60 -14.67 3.58
C GLU A 525 -117.03 -13.79 2.46
N HIS A 526 -116.51 -14.38 1.39
CA HIS A 526 -115.94 -13.62 0.28
C HIS A 526 -117.04 -13.03 -0.61
N VAL A 527 -118.07 -13.82 -0.93
CA VAL A 527 -119.27 -13.33 -1.63
C VAL A 527 -119.92 -12.21 -0.83
N TRP A 528 -120.06 -12.41 0.49
CA TRP A 528 -120.62 -11.40 1.39
C TRP A 528 -119.77 -10.14 1.46
N SER A 529 -118.45 -10.27 1.57
CA SER A 529 -117.53 -9.12 1.59
C SER A 529 -117.70 -8.26 0.34
N VAL A 530 -117.72 -8.87 -0.86
CA VAL A 530 -117.91 -8.14 -2.11
C VAL A 530 -119.28 -7.44 -2.16
N ILE A 531 -120.33 -8.11 -1.69
CA ILE A 531 -121.68 -7.54 -1.61
C ILE A 531 -121.73 -6.37 -0.62
N ALA A 532 -121.17 -6.55 0.58
CA ALA A 532 -121.11 -5.52 1.61
C ALA A 532 -120.34 -4.29 1.12
N THR A 533 -119.25 -4.46 0.36
CA THR A 533 -118.52 -3.34 -0.25
C THR A 533 -119.42 -2.55 -1.21
N VAL A 534 -120.23 -3.21 -2.04
CA VAL A 534 -121.12 -2.53 -3.01
C VAL A 534 -122.37 -1.91 -2.37
N ILE A 535 -122.81 -2.46 -1.24
CA ILE A 535 -123.93 -1.90 -0.47
C ILE A 535 -123.49 -0.70 0.38
N ASN A 536 -122.27 -0.75 0.95
CA ASN A 536 -121.73 0.31 1.80
C ASN A 536 -121.06 1.45 1.03
N ASN A 537 -120.55 1.20 -0.17
CA ASN A 537 -120.21 2.27 -1.11
C ASN A 537 -121.51 2.80 -1.72
N ARG A 538 -121.95 3.97 -1.24
CA ARG A 538 -123.05 4.71 -1.86
C ARG A 538 -122.67 5.22 -3.23
#